data_AF-Q5YMD7-F1
#
_entry.id   AF-Q5YMD7-F1
#
_cell.length_a   1.000
_cell.length_b   1.000
_cell.length_c   1.000
_cell.angle_alpha   90.00
_cell.angle_beta   90.00
_cell.angle_gamma   90.00
#
_symmetry.space_group_name_H-M   'P 1'
#
loop_
_entity.id
_entity.type
_entity.pdbx_description
1 polymer ?
#
loop_
_entity_poly.entity_id
_entity_poly.type
_entity_poly.pdbx_seq_one_letter_code
_entity_poly.pdbx_strand_id
1 'polypeptide(L)'
;MARAVDSRLSNKGSPRPAEPDVHLRFVWADRVFDYRGCRSAVKNFLRKWSQGHNPAITAVELFDGFLPDHRMPCEELWLLP
;
A
#
# COMPACT_ATOMS: atom_id res chain seq x y z
N MET A 1 3.68 -26.68 12.94
CA MET A 1 4.55 -26.30 11.80
C MET A 1 3.92 -25.12 11.09
N ALA A 2 4.63 -23.99 11.01
CA ALA A 2 4.13 -22.77 10.39
C ALA A 2 3.93 -22.97 8.88
N ARG A 3 2.74 -22.61 8.37
CA ARG A 3 2.41 -22.70 6.95
C ARG A 3 3.31 -21.75 6.16
N ALA A 4 3.99 -22.28 5.14
CA ALA A 4 4.67 -21.50 4.13
C ALA A 4 3.65 -20.61 3.41
N VAL A 5 3.86 -19.30 3.49
CA VAL A 5 3.15 -18.35 2.64
C VAL A 5 3.70 -18.49 1.23
N ASP A 6 2.84 -18.90 0.30
CA ASP A 6 3.20 -19.23 -1.09
C ASP A 6 3.67 -17.97 -1.82
N SER A 7 4.94 -17.94 -2.20
CA SER A 7 5.63 -16.86 -2.90
C SER A 7 5.23 -16.74 -4.39
N ARG A 8 4.18 -17.43 -4.83
CA ARG A 8 3.77 -17.53 -6.24
C ARG A 8 2.42 -16.92 -6.59
N LEU A 9 1.82 -16.10 -5.72
CA LEU A 9 0.77 -15.19 -6.17
C LEU A 9 1.41 -14.10 -7.04
N SER A 10 1.73 -14.46 -8.28
CA SER A 10 1.90 -13.51 -9.38
C SER A 10 0.69 -12.59 -9.34
N ASN A 11 0.94 -11.37 -8.88
CA ASN A 11 -0.09 -10.40 -8.57
C ASN A 11 -0.56 -9.80 -9.90
N LYS A 12 -1.35 -10.56 -10.66
CA LYS A 12 -1.81 -10.22 -12.02
C LYS A 12 -2.55 -8.87 -12.11
N GLY A 13 -2.94 -8.28 -10.97
CA GLY A 13 -3.54 -6.95 -10.89
C GLY A 13 -2.62 -5.85 -10.35
N SER A 14 -1.35 -6.12 -10.04
CA SER A 14 -0.40 -5.09 -9.62
C SER A 14 0.24 -4.42 -10.83
N PRO A 15 0.37 -3.09 -10.86
CA PRO A 15 1.11 -2.41 -11.91
C PRO A 15 2.61 -2.79 -11.97
N ARG A 16 3.16 -3.37 -10.89
CA ARG A 16 4.49 -3.99 -10.88
C ARG A 16 4.43 -5.41 -10.32
N PRO A 17 4.06 -6.42 -11.14
CA PRO A 17 3.87 -7.80 -10.68
C PRO A 17 5.11 -8.48 -10.08
N ALA A 18 6.30 -7.95 -10.36
CA ALA A 18 7.57 -8.43 -9.81
C ALA A 18 7.85 -7.94 -8.38
N GLU A 19 7.08 -6.97 -7.89
CA GLU A 19 7.18 -6.41 -6.55
C GLU A 19 5.98 -6.84 -5.70
N PRO A 20 6.15 -7.12 -4.39
CA PRO A 20 5.03 -7.44 -3.52
C PRO A 20 4.15 -6.20 -3.30
N ASP A 21 2.85 -6.43 -3.17
CA ASP A 21 1.96 -5.42 -2.59
C ASP A 21 2.19 -5.33 -1.08
N VAL A 22 1.89 -4.15 -0.53
CA VAL A 22 1.94 -3.83 0.89
C VAL A 22 0.61 -3.20 1.32
N HIS A 23 0.33 -3.23 2.63
CA HIS A 23 -0.85 -2.62 3.21
C HIS A 23 -0.60 -1.13 3.46
N LEU A 24 -1.40 -0.27 2.83
CA LEU A 24 -1.46 1.17 3.05
C LEU A 24 -2.74 1.50 3.81
N ARG A 25 -2.61 2.14 4.98
CA ARG A 25 -3.74 2.60 5.80
C ARG A 25 -3.77 4.12 5.86
N PHE A 26 -4.96 4.68 5.65
CA PHE A 26 -5.30 6.05 6.01
C PHE A 26 -6.21 6.07 7.24
N VAL A 27 -5.94 6.99 8.16
CA VAL A 27 -6.79 7.28 9.30
C VAL A 27 -7.17 8.74 9.28
N TRP A 28 -8.47 9.02 9.29
CA TRP A 28 -9.01 10.38 9.39
C TRP A 28 -10.20 10.38 10.35
N ALA A 29 -10.11 11.14 11.43
CA ALA A 29 -11.05 11.10 12.54
C ALA A 29 -11.23 9.64 13.05
N ASP A 30 -12.44 9.09 12.95
CA ASP A 30 -12.82 7.73 13.34
C ASP A 30 -12.83 6.74 12.16
N ARG A 31 -12.41 7.18 10.97
CA ARG A 31 -12.47 6.38 9.74
C ARG A 31 -11.12 5.79 9.39
N VAL A 32 -11.15 4.53 8.98
CA VAL A 32 -10.01 3.77 8.49
C VAL A 32 -10.26 3.40 7.03
N PHE A 33 -9.26 3.66 6.18
CA PHE A 33 -9.28 3.26 4.78
C PHE A 33 -8.04 2.44 4.47
N ASP A 34 -8.26 1.20 4.08
CA ASP A 34 -7.20 0.22 3.85
C ASP A 34 -7.12 -0.14 2.38
N TYR A 35 -5.90 -0.08 1.85
CA TYR A 35 -5.58 -0.42 0.47
C TYR A 35 -4.37 -1.35 0.42
N ARG A 36 -4.33 -2.20 -0.60
CA ARG A 36 -3.08 -2.79 -1.07
C ARG A 36 -2.49 -1.92 -2.18
N GLY A 37 -1.17 -1.89 -2.28
CA GLY A 37 -0.47 -1.26 -3.40
C GLY A 37 0.94 -1.78 -3.52
N CYS A 38 1.53 -1.74 -4.72
CA CYS A 38 2.90 -2.18 -4.93
C CYS A 38 3.85 -1.35 -4.07
N ARG A 39 4.86 -2.00 -3.52
CA ARG A 39 5.77 -1.39 -2.54
C ARG A 39 6.37 -0.08 -3.02
N SER A 40 6.81 0.02 -4.28
CA SER A 40 7.39 1.26 -4.81
C SER A 40 6.36 2.40 -4.88
N ALA A 41 5.13 2.14 -5.32
CA ALA A 41 4.07 3.14 -5.36
C ALA A 41 3.73 3.68 -3.99
N VAL A 42 3.52 2.79 -3.01
CA VAL A 42 3.20 3.18 -1.63
C VAL A 42 4.31 4.03 -1.01
N LYS A 43 5.58 3.64 -1.21
CA LYS A 43 6.72 4.42 -0.70
C LYS A 43 6.83 5.80 -1.33
N ASN A 44 6.68 5.90 -2.65
CA ASN A 44 6.74 7.19 -3.35
C ASN A 44 5.58 8.09 -2.94
N PHE A 45 4.37 7.53 -2.83
CA PHE A 45 3.21 8.22 -2.30
C PHE A 45 3.47 8.78 -0.91
N LEU A 46 3.87 7.93 0.06
CA LEU A 46 4.11 8.35 1.44
C LEU A 46 5.22 9.40 1.56
N ARG A 47 6.28 9.29 0.75
CA ARG A 47 7.35 10.29 0.69
C ARG A 47 6.83 11.65 0.25
N LYS A 48 5.96 11.71 -0.77
CA LYS A 48 5.39 13.00 -1.22
C LYS A 48 4.32 13.49 -0.26
N TRP A 49 3.52 12.59 0.30
CA TRP A 49 2.51 12.90 1.30
C TRP A 49 3.12 13.62 2.51
N SER A 50 4.22 13.13 3.04
CA SER A 50 4.89 13.73 4.21
C SER A 50 5.37 15.18 4.00
N GLN A 51 5.43 15.66 2.76
CA GLN A 51 5.91 17.02 2.43
C GLN A 51 4.83 18.12 2.50
N GLY A 52 3.55 17.77 2.57
CA GLY A 52 2.50 18.80 2.53
C GLY A 52 1.06 18.35 2.80
N HIS A 53 0.88 17.19 3.44
CA HIS A 53 -0.45 16.69 3.77
C HIS A 53 -1.11 17.42 4.94
N ASN A 54 -2.43 17.26 5.06
CA ASN A 54 -3.19 17.72 6.21
C ASN A 54 -2.84 16.89 7.45
N PRO A 55 -2.37 17.49 8.56
CA PRO A 55 -1.93 16.75 9.75
C PRO A 55 -3.05 15.97 10.45
N ALA A 56 -4.32 16.25 10.13
CA ALA A 56 -5.47 15.48 10.64
C ALA A 56 -5.63 14.10 9.98
N ILE A 57 -4.88 13.80 8.92
CA ILE A 57 -4.92 12.53 8.19
C ILE A 57 -3.58 11.82 8.32
N THR A 58 -3.60 10.65 8.93
CA THR A 58 -2.41 9.78 9.00
C THR A 58 -2.42 8.82 7.81
N ALA A 59 -1.27 8.64 7.16
CA ALA A 59 -1.06 7.62 6.13
C ALA A 59 0.19 6.80 6.47
N VAL A 60 0.06 5.47 6.53
CA VAL A 60 1.15 4.57 6.94
C VAL A 60 1.15 3.27 6.15
N GLU A 61 2.35 2.74 5.90
CA GLU A 61 2.56 1.35 5.49
C GLU A 61 2.49 0.45 6.73
N LEU A 62 1.71 -0.64 6.66
CA LEU A 62 1.59 -1.64 7.72
C LEU A 62 2.25 -2.96 7.33
N PHE A 63 2.86 -3.61 8.33
CA PHE A 63 3.52 -4.92 8.20
C PHE A 63 2.82 -5.96 9.09
N ASP A 64 1.51 -6.07 8.94
CA ASP A 64 0.64 -6.94 9.73
C ASP A 64 0.36 -8.30 9.08
N GLY A 65 0.90 -8.54 7.88
CA GLY A 65 0.66 -9.76 7.10
C GLY A 65 -0.72 -9.82 6.45
N PHE A 66 -1.51 -8.74 6.56
CA PHE A 66 -2.81 -8.59 5.91
C PHE A 66 -2.66 -7.77 4.63
N LEU A 67 -3.41 -8.14 3.59
CA LEU A 67 -3.51 -7.37 2.35
C LEU A 67 -4.98 -7.04 2.07
N PRO A 68 -5.36 -5.75 2.07
CA PRO A 68 -6.73 -5.35 1.77
C PRO A 68 -7.15 -5.72 0.34
N ASP A 69 -8.44 -5.93 0.13
CA ASP A 69 -8.99 -6.26 -1.20
C ASP A 69 -8.86 -5.09 -2.18
N HIS A 70 -9.05 -3.86 -1.68
CA HIS A 70 -9.03 -2.64 -2.49
C HIS A 70 -7.60 -2.23 -2.86
N ARG A 71 -7.36 -1.96 -4.14
CA ARG A 71 -6.08 -1.43 -4.61
C ARG A 71 -6.02 0.09 -4.44
N MET A 72 -4.82 0.62 -4.18
CA MET A 72 -4.59 2.06 -4.05
C MET A 72 -5.11 2.81 -5.29
N PRO A 73 -5.97 3.83 -5.12
CA PRO A 73 -6.41 4.65 -6.24
C PRO A 73 -5.23 5.34 -6.92
N CYS A 74 -5.26 5.40 -8.25
CA CYS A 74 -4.23 6.04 -9.06
C CYS A 74 -2.80 5.53 -8.78
N GLU A 75 -2.66 4.26 -8.41
CA GLU A 75 -1.37 3.65 -8.08
C GLU A 75 -0.28 3.87 -9.14
N GLU A 76 -0.68 3.80 -10.41
CA GLU A 76 0.23 3.96 -11.56
C GLU A 76 0.98 5.30 -11.55
N LEU A 77 0.38 6.36 -10.99
CA LEU A 77 1.01 7.69 -10.90
C LEU A 77 2.21 7.72 -9.94
N TRP A 78 2.35 6.71 -9.09
CA TRP A 78 3.35 6.65 -8.03
C TRP A 78 4.45 5.63 -8.31
N LEU A 79 4.42 4.95 -9.46
CA LEU A 79 5.42 3.92 -9.80
C LEU A 79 6.83 4.47 -9.99
N LEU A 80 6.95 5.78 -10.23
CA LEU A 80 8.22 6.48 -10.36
C LEU A 80 8.34 7.54 -9.24
N PRO A 81 9.57 7.90 -8.86
CA PRO A 81 9.82 8.80 -7.73
C PRO A 81 9.26 10.22 -7.84
#